data_AF-A0AB73KM41-F1
#
_entry.id   AF-A0AB73KM41-F1
#
_cell.length_a   1.000
_cell.length_b   1.000
_cell.length_c   1.000
_cell.angle_alpha   90.00
_cell.angle_beta   90.00
_cell.angle_gamma   90.00
#
_symmetry.space_group_name_H-M   'P 1'
#
loop_
_entity.id
_entity.type
_entity.pdbx_description
1 polymer ?
#
loop_
_entity_poly.entity_id
_entity_poly.type
_entity_poly.pdbx_seq_one_letter_code
_entity_poly.pdbx_strand_id
1 'polypeptide(L)'
;MQLQKRSLVAAATSAALALGAITALVGGLAPASAAGTDAQPAAAAASSGGVKIAYYDQWSVYGNAFYPKDLDTRGIASKLDVINYSFGNIHPTDLTCFEANKAASQDENNPSAGDGAGDSFADYQKSFGAADSVDGVADTWNQPITGAFNQLRKLKAKYPKLKVDISIGGWTYSKYFSDAAKTDASRKKLVTSCIDQYIKGNLPGDGGFGGPGSAVGVFDGIDLDWEYPGSTGGHLGNHVDAADKQNFTLLLAEFRKQLDAYGAANGGKKMLLTAALPAGQDKIAHIETNKVGQYLDYANIMTYDMHGAWDTDGPVYHQSPLVPSASDPTDPIAPGTEKYNVTNAVNAWLDGNAAYGIAGGFPANKLTLGYELYYRGWTGVPAGANHGLGQPATGPAPARSLSATAGIAYYKELGGIVDNPATTFWDDASKSSYFYNGTEFWTGLNAQSIQARADYAHCRGLGGAMMYSLLDLDTGTTLLNKISTAVGGSASGCGTTTTPPTTPPTTPPTTPPTTPPTTPPTTPPTTPPTGTCAAAAWSSSAVYTSASGTVSWKGHNWKAKWWTTGEEPGTTGEWGVWQDLGAC
;
A
#
# COMPACT_ATOMS: atom_id res chain seq x y z
N MET A 1 -56.33 -16.58 25.26
CA MET A 1 -57.06 -17.39 26.27
C MET A 1 -57.75 -18.50 25.52
N GLN A 2 -57.42 -19.80 25.64
CA GLN A 2 -56.53 -20.51 26.58
C GLN A 2 -55.44 -21.35 25.84
N LEU A 3 -54.50 -21.91 26.60
CA LEU A 3 -53.42 -22.79 26.13
C LEU A 3 -53.73 -24.29 26.41
N GLN A 4 -53.12 -25.16 25.60
CA GLN A 4 -52.59 -26.51 25.91
C GLN A 4 -53.52 -27.62 26.48
N LYS A 5 -53.40 -28.83 25.90
CA LYS A 5 -52.54 -29.93 26.42
C LYS A 5 -52.38 -31.10 25.42
N ARG A 6 -51.33 -31.92 25.62
CA ARG A 6 -50.90 -33.08 24.80
C ARG A 6 -51.41 -34.42 25.39
N SER A 7 -51.37 -35.53 24.62
CA SER A 7 -50.44 -36.68 24.83
C SER A 7 -50.85 -38.02 24.16
N LEU A 8 -49.86 -38.94 24.03
CA LEU A 8 -49.90 -40.39 23.70
C LEU A 8 -50.01 -40.76 22.19
N VAL A 9 -49.11 -41.53 21.51
CA VAL A 9 -48.35 -42.79 21.80
C VAL A 9 -49.26 -44.03 21.66
N ALA A 10 -48.99 -45.11 20.91
CA ALA A 10 -47.95 -45.47 19.92
C ALA A 10 -48.38 -46.71 19.07
N ALA A 11 -47.64 -47.05 18.00
CA ALA A 11 -47.51 -48.42 17.46
C ALA A 11 -46.23 -48.55 16.62
N ALA A 12 -45.60 -49.72 16.58
CA ALA A 12 -44.32 -49.98 15.90
C ALA A 12 -44.31 -51.34 15.17
N THR A 13 -43.21 -51.65 14.46
CA THR A 13 -42.83 -52.98 13.86
C THR A 13 -43.70 -53.51 12.70
N SER A 14 -43.19 -54.20 11.66
CA SER A 14 -41.83 -54.69 11.35
C SER A 14 -41.66 -55.11 9.86
N ALA A 15 -40.42 -55.51 9.48
CA ALA A 15 -39.93 -56.18 8.25
C ALA A 15 -39.21 -55.27 7.22
N ALA A 16 -37.89 -55.32 6.92
CA ALA A 16 -36.90 -56.41 6.71
C ALA A 16 -36.98 -57.03 5.29
N LEU A 17 -35.89 -57.34 4.54
CA LEU A 17 -34.44 -57.02 4.59
C LEU A 17 -33.79 -57.44 3.23
N ALA A 18 -32.47 -57.20 3.06
CA ALA A 18 -31.55 -57.84 2.07
C ALA A 18 -31.53 -57.25 0.63
N LEU A 19 -30.40 -57.21 -0.12
CA LEU A 19 -28.95 -57.41 0.20
C LEU A 19 -28.08 -56.69 -0.87
N GLY A 20 -26.81 -56.39 -0.57
CA GLY A 20 -25.86 -55.79 -1.54
C GLY A 20 -24.71 -55.04 -0.85
N ALA A 21 -23.88 -55.72 -0.07
CA ALA A 21 -22.59 -56.30 -0.50
C ALA A 21 -21.41 -55.31 -0.37
N ILE A 22 -20.58 -55.53 0.66
CA ILE A 22 -19.37 -54.77 0.98
C ILE A 22 -18.16 -55.70 0.83
N THR A 23 -17.12 -55.21 0.15
CA THR A 23 -15.70 -55.57 0.32
C THR A 23 -14.86 -54.47 -0.32
N ALA A 24 -13.68 -54.05 0.13
CA ALA A 24 -12.96 -54.09 1.41
C ALA A 24 -11.60 -53.40 1.10
N LEU A 25 -11.07 -52.55 1.99
CA LEU A 25 -9.70 -52.03 1.81
C LEU A 25 -8.67 -53.12 2.15
N VAL A 26 -7.48 -53.05 1.53
CA VAL A 26 -6.15 -52.90 2.17
C VAL A 26 -5.03 -53.29 1.20
N GLY A 27 -3.95 -52.51 1.18
CA GLY A 27 -2.60 -52.98 0.78
C GLY A 27 -2.01 -52.32 -0.47
N GLY A 28 -1.07 -51.39 -0.28
CA GLY A 28 -0.37 -50.73 -1.39
C GLY A 28 0.56 -49.58 -0.97
N LEU A 29 1.55 -49.86 -0.10
CA LEU A 29 2.63 -48.91 0.17
C LEU A 29 3.56 -48.83 -1.06
N ALA A 30 3.56 -47.69 -1.75
CA ALA A 30 4.55 -47.33 -2.75
C ALA A 30 5.21 -45.99 -2.31
N PRO A 31 6.53 -45.82 -2.52
CA PRO A 31 7.23 -44.62 -2.04
C PRO A 31 6.77 -43.38 -2.79
N ALA A 32 6.68 -42.26 -2.09
CA ALA A 32 6.43 -40.96 -2.68
C ALA A 32 7.60 -40.57 -3.60
N SER A 33 7.44 -40.76 -4.91
CA SER A 33 8.30 -40.15 -5.91
C SER A 33 8.15 -38.64 -5.80
N ALA A 34 9.24 -37.95 -5.47
CA ALA A 34 9.26 -36.50 -5.36
C ALA A 34 8.70 -35.88 -6.66
N ALA A 35 7.67 -35.03 -6.53
CA ALA A 35 7.21 -34.23 -7.64
C ALA A 35 8.39 -33.38 -8.13
N GLY A 36 8.66 -33.44 -9.44
CA GLY A 36 9.71 -32.64 -10.05
C GLY A 36 9.45 -31.16 -9.81
N THR A 37 10.52 -30.38 -9.73
CA THR A 37 10.44 -28.92 -9.70
C THR A 37 9.74 -28.43 -10.95
N ASP A 38 8.48 -28.02 -10.84
CA ASP A 38 7.77 -27.33 -11.92
C ASP A 38 8.58 -26.10 -12.30
N ALA A 39 8.97 -26.04 -13.58
CA ALA A 39 9.71 -24.91 -14.10
C ALA A 39 8.85 -23.65 -14.03
N GLN A 40 9.44 -22.55 -13.55
CA GLN A 40 8.82 -21.23 -13.54
C GLN A 40 8.26 -20.92 -14.94
N PRO A 41 6.98 -20.54 -15.08
CA PRO A 41 6.38 -20.34 -16.39
C PRO A 41 7.14 -19.25 -17.15
N ALA A 42 7.36 -19.49 -18.44
CA ALA A 42 7.98 -18.52 -19.33
C ALA A 42 7.21 -17.19 -19.30
N ALA A 43 7.94 -16.07 -19.46
CA ALA A 43 7.37 -14.73 -19.43
C ALA A 43 6.11 -14.63 -20.28
N ALA A 44 5.00 -14.27 -19.65
CA ALA A 44 3.71 -14.17 -20.33
C ALA A 44 3.80 -13.12 -21.45
N ALA A 45 3.25 -13.44 -22.61
CA ALA A 45 3.11 -12.45 -23.67
C ALA A 45 2.27 -11.27 -23.17
N ALA A 46 2.69 -10.05 -23.48
CA ALA A 46 2.03 -8.81 -23.05
C ALA A 46 0.55 -8.82 -23.43
N SER A 47 -0.33 -9.03 -22.45
CA SER A 47 -1.77 -8.99 -22.65
C SER A 47 -2.24 -7.53 -22.66
N SER A 48 -2.79 -7.09 -23.80
CA SER A 48 -3.42 -5.77 -23.93
C SER A 48 -4.67 -5.66 -23.06
N GLY A 49 -4.81 -4.55 -22.34
CA GLY A 49 -5.99 -4.24 -21.52
C GLY A 49 -5.94 -4.87 -20.12
N GLY A 50 -5.46 -4.07 -19.16
CA GLY A 50 -5.60 -4.35 -17.72
C GLY A 50 -6.76 -3.57 -17.08
N VAL A 51 -7.12 -3.95 -15.85
CA VAL A 51 -8.15 -3.30 -15.03
C VAL A 51 -7.81 -1.82 -14.77
N LYS A 52 -8.83 -0.98 -14.65
CA LYS A 52 -8.71 0.44 -14.34
C LYS A 52 -9.48 0.74 -13.05
N ILE A 53 -8.73 0.88 -11.96
CA ILE A 53 -9.21 1.14 -10.60
C ILE A 53 -8.89 2.60 -10.26
N ALA A 54 -9.78 3.31 -9.56
CA ALA A 54 -9.49 4.67 -9.11
C ALA A 54 -10.19 5.01 -7.79
N TYR A 55 -9.52 5.81 -6.96
CA TYR A 55 -10.07 6.29 -5.70
C TYR A 55 -11.01 7.48 -5.91
N TYR A 56 -12.17 7.43 -5.24
CA TYR A 56 -13.11 8.55 -5.10
C TYR A 56 -13.27 8.83 -3.61
N ASP A 57 -12.81 10.01 -3.18
CA ASP A 57 -12.77 10.34 -1.76
C ASP A 57 -14.09 10.93 -1.25
N GLN A 58 -14.50 10.54 -0.05
CA GLN A 58 -15.68 11.03 0.67
C GLN A 58 -15.74 12.56 0.71
N TRP A 59 -14.60 13.22 0.96
CA TRP A 59 -14.51 14.68 1.07
C TRP A 59 -14.59 15.43 -0.27
N SER A 60 -14.61 14.73 -1.40
CA SER A 60 -14.74 15.32 -2.76
C SER A 60 -15.93 16.27 -2.88
N VAL A 61 -17.01 15.96 -2.14
CA VAL A 61 -18.31 16.65 -2.20
C VAL A 61 -18.35 18.01 -1.49
N TYR A 62 -17.25 18.46 -0.88
CA TYR A 62 -17.17 19.74 -0.16
C TYR A 62 -16.55 20.87 -1.00
N GLY A 63 -15.44 21.46 -0.55
CA GLY A 63 -14.85 22.66 -1.15
C GLY A 63 -14.40 22.49 -2.61
N ASN A 64 -14.18 21.26 -3.04
CA ASN A 64 -13.86 20.92 -4.43
C ASN A 64 -15.10 20.77 -5.33
N ALA A 65 -16.30 20.60 -4.75
CA ALA A 65 -17.56 20.33 -5.43
C ALA A 65 -17.47 19.25 -6.55
N PHE A 66 -16.64 18.23 -6.32
CA PHE A 66 -16.52 17.06 -7.21
C PHE A 66 -17.54 16.03 -6.72
N TYR A 67 -18.59 15.82 -7.50
CA TYR A 67 -19.70 14.95 -7.14
C TYR A 67 -19.66 13.65 -7.95
N PRO A 68 -20.35 12.57 -7.56
CA PRO A 68 -20.38 11.35 -8.37
C PRO A 68 -21.04 11.57 -9.76
N LYS A 69 -21.73 12.70 -9.95
CA LYS A 69 -22.19 13.18 -11.27
C LYS A 69 -21.04 13.55 -12.20
N ASP A 70 -19.95 14.13 -11.69
CA ASP A 70 -18.77 14.45 -12.49
C ASP A 70 -18.12 13.20 -13.09
N LEU A 71 -18.25 12.05 -12.41
CA LEU A 71 -17.79 10.77 -12.93
C LEU A 71 -18.50 10.41 -14.25
N ASP A 72 -19.79 10.75 -14.37
CA ASP A 72 -20.56 10.62 -15.58
C ASP A 72 -20.28 11.75 -16.59
N THR A 73 -20.46 13.01 -16.18
CA THR A 73 -20.44 14.16 -17.11
C THR A 73 -19.07 14.47 -17.68
N ARG A 74 -17.99 14.14 -16.96
CA ARG A 74 -16.60 14.22 -17.46
C ARG A 74 -16.14 12.91 -18.14
N GLY A 75 -17.04 11.92 -18.25
CA GLY A 75 -16.79 10.65 -18.92
C GLY A 75 -15.77 9.75 -18.22
N ILE A 76 -15.58 9.88 -16.90
CA ILE A 76 -14.63 9.09 -16.10
C ILE A 76 -15.16 7.66 -15.93
N ALA A 77 -16.41 7.49 -15.51
CA ALA A 77 -17.05 6.21 -15.23
C ALA A 77 -17.06 5.24 -16.42
N SER A 78 -17.09 5.77 -17.65
CA SER A 78 -16.97 4.98 -18.88
C SER A 78 -15.59 4.35 -19.12
N LYS A 79 -14.57 4.78 -18.36
CA LYS A 79 -13.16 4.40 -18.51
C LYS A 79 -12.61 3.65 -17.29
N LEU A 80 -13.46 3.31 -16.32
CA LEU A 80 -13.10 2.59 -15.09
C LEU A 80 -13.84 1.25 -15.02
N ASP A 81 -13.18 0.27 -14.41
CA ASP A 81 -13.76 -1.03 -14.07
C ASP A 81 -14.21 -1.06 -12.61
N VAL A 82 -13.43 -0.43 -11.71
CA VAL A 82 -13.68 -0.35 -10.26
C VAL A 82 -13.45 1.08 -9.77
N ILE A 83 -14.31 1.55 -8.87
CA ILE A 83 -14.05 2.72 -8.01
C ILE A 83 -13.80 2.20 -6.59
N ASN A 84 -12.71 2.62 -5.97
CA ASN A 84 -12.51 2.45 -4.53
C ASN A 84 -13.06 3.71 -3.85
N TYR A 85 -14.09 3.57 -3.03
CA TYR A 85 -14.64 4.68 -2.25
C TYR A 85 -13.83 4.83 -0.95
N SER A 86 -13.18 5.98 -0.78
CA SER A 86 -12.26 6.28 0.32
C SER A 86 -12.94 7.18 1.38
N PHE A 87 -13.08 6.80 2.66
CA PHE A 87 -12.66 5.58 3.33
C PHE A 87 -13.62 5.21 4.48
N GLY A 88 -13.90 3.93 4.65
CA GLY A 88 -14.43 3.36 5.89
C GLY A 88 -13.33 3.20 6.95
N ASN A 89 -13.72 3.11 8.22
CA ASN A 89 -12.78 3.10 9.36
C ASN A 89 -13.09 1.95 10.35
N ILE A 90 -12.13 1.61 11.22
CA ILE A 90 -12.24 0.59 12.27
C ILE A 90 -12.46 1.25 13.64
N HIS A 91 -13.50 0.84 14.35
CA HIS A 91 -13.88 1.46 15.62
C HIS A 91 -12.82 1.20 16.72
N PRO A 92 -12.30 2.25 17.40
CA PRO A 92 -11.16 2.15 18.32
C PRO A 92 -11.23 1.07 19.41
N THR A 93 -12.41 0.81 19.95
CA THR A 93 -12.63 -0.18 21.02
C THR A 93 -13.29 -1.46 20.54
N ASP A 94 -14.10 -1.35 19.49
CA ASP A 94 -15.02 -2.42 19.10
C ASP A 94 -14.42 -3.26 17.98
N LEU A 95 -13.41 -2.74 17.26
CA LEU A 95 -12.70 -3.44 16.20
C LEU A 95 -13.66 -3.97 15.11
N THR A 96 -14.62 -3.12 14.75
CA THR A 96 -15.64 -3.31 13.71
C THR A 96 -15.58 -2.16 12.72
N CYS A 97 -16.04 -2.38 11.48
CA CYS A 97 -16.46 -1.25 10.65
C CYS A 97 -17.55 -0.45 11.38
N PHE A 98 -17.56 0.86 11.19
CA PHE A 98 -18.56 1.77 11.78
C PHE A 98 -18.79 2.96 10.84
N GLU A 99 -19.82 3.75 11.13
CA GLU A 99 -20.03 5.07 10.54
C GLU A 99 -20.02 6.12 11.64
N ALA A 100 -19.52 7.31 11.33
CA ALA A 100 -19.55 8.48 12.21
C ALA A 100 -19.59 9.76 11.37
N ASN A 101 -19.90 10.89 12.01
CA ASN A 101 -19.75 12.22 11.41
C ASN A 101 -18.72 13.01 12.23
N LYS A 102 -17.44 12.76 11.97
CA LYS A 102 -16.31 13.34 12.69
C LYS A 102 -15.09 13.40 11.75
N ALA A 103 -14.68 14.61 11.40
CA ALA A 103 -13.48 14.84 10.60
C ALA A 103 -12.21 14.30 11.30
N ALA A 104 -11.27 13.82 10.49
CA ALA A 104 -9.91 13.48 10.93
C ALA A 104 -9.11 14.76 11.27
N SER A 105 -8.14 14.64 12.18
CA SER A 105 -7.15 15.70 12.39
C SER A 105 -6.29 15.88 11.14
N GLN A 106 -6.00 17.14 10.77
CA GLN A 106 -5.08 17.50 9.67
C GLN A 106 -3.64 17.75 10.16
N ASP A 107 -3.34 17.33 11.40
CA ASP A 107 -2.01 17.40 11.99
C ASP A 107 -1.39 16.00 11.92
N GLU A 108 -0.43 15.81 11.00
CA GLU A 108 0.32 14.57 10.82
C GLU A 108 1.11 14.13 12.07
N ASN A 109 1.29 15.03 13.05
CA ASN A 109 1.95 14.72 14.32
C ASN A 109 0.96 14.29 15.42
N ASN A 110 -0.33 14.12 15.09
CA ASN A 110 -1.35 13.68 16.04
C ASN A 110 -1.52 12.14 15.99
N PRO A 111 -1.04 11.37 16.98
CA PRO A 111 -1.16 9.90 17.00
C PRO A 111 -2.59 9.36 17.11
N SER A 112 -3.59 10.26 17.22
CA SER A 112 -5.02 9.96 17.30
C SER A 112 -5.82 10.65 16.19
N ALA A 113 -5.18 11.06 15.09
CA ALA A 113 -5.80 11.81 14.01
C ALA A 113 -7.05 11.15 13.42
N GLY A 114 -7.07 9.81 13.29
CA GLY A 114 -8.18 9.02 12.76
C GLY A 114 -9.13 8.42 13.80
N ASP A 115 -8.89 8.61 15.11
CA ASP A 115 -9.61 7.87 16.16
C ASP A 115 -11.11 8.17 16.15
N GLY A 116 -11.93 7.21 15.70
CA GLY A 116 -13.38 7.37 15.62
C GLY A 116 -13.86 8.36 14.55
N ALA A 117 -13.01 8.69 13.57
CA ALA A 117 -13.33 9.59 12.46
C ALA A 117 -14.07 8.87 11.31
N GLY A 118 -14.84 9.63 10.52
CA GLY A 118 -15.63 9.17 9.38
C GLY A 118 -16.61 10.26 8.92
N ASP A 119 -17.22 10.11 7.74
CA ASP A 119 -18.14 11.12 7.17
C ASP A 119 -19.45 10.51 6.63
N SER A 120 -20.26 9.98 7.55
CA SER A 120 -21.62 9.53 7.28
C SER A 120 -22.50 10.60 6.61
N PHE A 121 -22.17 11.89 6.78
CA PHE A 121 -22.88 12.97 6.10
C PHE A 121 -22.59 12.97 4.60
N ALA A 122 -21.33 13.01 4.17
CA ALA A 122 -20.95 12.87 2.77
C ALA A 122 -21.49 11.55 2.17
N ASP A 123 -21.36 10.46 2.92
CA ASP A 123 -21.65 9.10 2.48
C ASP A 123 -23.13 8.85 2.20
N TYR A 124 -24.03 9.17 3.14
CA TYR A 124 -25.45 8.82 3.02
C TYR A 124 -26.49 9.83 3.55
N GLN A 125 -26.10 10.99 4.09
CA GLN A 125 -27.05 12.00 4.62
C GLN A 125 -27.08 13.34 3.83
N LYS A 126 -26.04 13.64 3.03
CA LYS A 126 -26.00 14.83 2.18
C LYS A 126 -26.96 14.68 1.00
N SER A 127 -28.05 15.45 1.02
CA SER A 127 -28.98 15.52 -0.12
C SER A 127 -28.35 16.18 -1.36
N PHE A 128 -28.72 15.69 -2.55
CA PHE A 128 -28.35 16.25 -3.84
C PHE A 128 -29.58 16.77 -4.60
N GLY A 129 -29.46 17.98 -5.15
CA GLY A 129 -30.46 18.52 -6.08
C GLY A 129 -30.38 17.86 -7.46
N ALA A 130 -31.39 18.09 -8.29
CA ALA A 130 -31.41 17.61 -9.69
C ALA A 130 -30.18 18.07 -10.51
N ALA A 131 -29.66 19.26 -10.21
CA ALA A 131 -28.44 19.79 -10.82
C ALA A 131 -27.19 18.95 -10.52
N ASP A 132 -27.11 18.36 -9.32
CA ASP A 132 -25.91 17.67 -8.82
C ASP A 132 -26.05 16.14 -8.80
N SER A 133 -27.27 15.62 -8.99
CA SER A 133 -27.52 14.18 -9.02
C SER A 133 -27.21 13.55 -10.39
N VAL A 134 -26.69 12.31 -10.37
CA VAL A 134 -26.20 11.55 -11.53
C VAL A 134 -27.29 11.30 -12.58
N ASP A 135 -28.51 10.99 -12.15
CA ASP A 135 -29.67 10.73 -13.03
C ASP A 135 -30.50 11.99 -13.33
N GLY A 136 -30.09 13.15 -12.81
CA GLY A 136 -30.85 14.41 -12.92
C GLY A 136 -32.07 14.49 -12.01
N VAL A 137 -32.28 13.55 -11.08
CA VAL A 137 -33.42 13.52 -10.16
C VAL A 137 -32.96 13.91 -8.75
N ALA A 138 -33.57 14.93 -8.17
CA ALA A 138 -33.28 15.35 -6.80
C ALA A 138 -33.61 14.23 -5.78
N ASP A 139 -32.81 14.16 -4.72
CA ASP A 139 -33.10 13.28 -3.58
C ASP A 139 -34.39 13.71 -2.86
N THR A 140 -35.14 12.75 -2.30
CA THR A 140 -36.36 13.01 -1.51
C THR A 140 -36.13 12.77 -0.01
N TRP A 141 -36.86 13.50 0.84
CA TRP A 141 -36.71 13.43 2.31
C TRP A 141 -37.01 12.07 2.94
N ASN A 142 -37.72 11.18 2.22
CA ASN A 142 -38.22 9.90 2.71
C ASN A 142 -37.48 8.69 2.14
N GLN A 143 -36.39 8.88 1.38
CA GLN A 143 -35.57 7.78 0.86
C GLN A 143 -34.55 7.34 1.92
N PRO A 144 -34.19 6.04 1.99
CA PRO A 144 -33.39 5.52 3.10
C PRO A 144 -31.93 6.02 3.10
N ILE A 145 -31.36 6.40 1.96
CA ILE A 145 -30.03 7.01 1.85
C ILE A 145 -30.01 8.13 0.81
N THR A 146 -29.27 9.19 1.10
CA THR A 146 -28.85 10.21 0.14
C THR A 146 -27.33 10.05 -0.08
N GLY A 147 -26.56 11.13 -0.09
CA GLY A 147 -25.09 11.08 -0.06
C GLY A 147 -24.45 10.47 -1.30
N ALA A 148 -23.13 10.32 -1.26
CA ALA A 148 -22.35 9.71 -2.31
C ALA A 148 -22.81 8.27 -2.60
N PHE A 149 -23.23 7.49 -1.58
CA PHE A 149 -23.71 6.12 -1.76
C PHE A 149 -24.95 6.03 -2.65
N ASN A 150 -25.93 6.93 -2.48
CA ASN A 150 -27.09 6.96 -3.39
C ASN A 150 -26.68 7.37 -4.81
N GLN A 151 -25.78 8.34 -4.94
CA GLN A 151 -25.30 8.78 -6.25
C GLN A 151 -24.46 7.70 -6.97
N LEU A 152 -23.65 6.92 -6.25
CA LEU A 152 -22.93 5.76 -6.77
C LEU A 152 -23.88 4.65 -7.21
N ARG A 153 -24.97 4.40 -6.47
CA ARG A 153 -26.06 3.50 -6.91
C ARG A 153 -26.68 3.95 -8.24
N LYS A 154 -26.96 5.26 -8.40
CA LYS A 154 -27.44 5.86 -9.65
C LYS A 154 -26.40 5.73 -10.78
N LEU A 155 -25.11 5.93 -10.48
CA LEU A 155 -24.01 5.79 -11.44
C LEU A 155 -23.89 4.34 -11.96
N LYS A 156 -23.95 3.35 -11.08
CA LYS A 156 -23.93 1.92 -11.46
C LYS A 156 -25.14 1.51 -12.30
N ALA A 157 -26.31 2.13 -12.10
CA ALA A 157 -27.47 1.91 -12.96
C ALA A 157 -27.23 2.42 -14.40
N LYS A 158 -26.45 3.49 -14.57
CA LYS A 158 -26.02 4.01 -15.88
C LYS A 158 -24.84 3.23 -16.47
N TYR A 159 -23.94 2.72 -15.63
CA TYR A 159 -22.73 1.98 -15.99
C TYR A 159 -22.73 0.57 -15.37
N PRO A 160 -23.54 -0.39 -15.87
CA PRO A 160 -23.77 -1.69 -15.20
C PRO A 160 -22.56 -2.62 -15.12
N LYS A 161 -21.46 -2.31 -15.83
CA LYS A 161 -20.18 -3.02 -15.70
C LYS A 161 -19.33 -2.52 -14.54
N LEU A 162 -19.43 -1.22 -14.21
CA LEU A 162 -18.65 -0.56 -13.17
C LEU A 162 -18.89 -1.23 -11.81
N LYS A 163 -17.81 -1.42 -11.06
CA LYS A 163 -17.82 -1.88 -9.68
C LYS A 163 -17.47 -0.75 -8.74
N VAL A 164 -17.95 -0.84 -7.51
CA VAL A 164 -17.61 0.09 -6.44
C VAL A 164 -17.27 -0.74 -5.22
N ASP A 165 -16.05 -0.63 -4.74
CA ASP A 165 -15.60 -1.27 -3.50
C ASP A 165 -15.48 -0.20 -2.42
N ILE A 166 -15.78 -0.55 -1.17
CA ILE A 166 -15.48 0.32 -0.02
C ILE A 166 -14.02 0.10 0.37
N SER A 167 -13.21 1.15 0.38
CA SER A 167 -11.85 1.08 0.92
C SER A 167 -11.88 1.33 2.41
N ILE A 168 -11.35 0.40 3.18
CA ILE A 168 -11.24 0.51 4.64
C ILE A 168 -9.80 0.88 4.97
N GLY A 169 -9.60 2.00 5.69
CA GLY A 169 -8.28 2.48 6.08
C GLY A 169 -7.81 3.69 5.29
N GLY A 170 -6.66 3.56 4.64
CA GLY A 170 -5.82 4.67 4.20
C GLY A 170 -4.98 5.21 5.35
N TRP A 171 -4.05 6.11 5.01
CA TRP A 171 -3.01 6.70 5.87
C TRP A 171 -3.47 6.90 7.33
N THR A 172 -4.47 7.76 7.52
CA THR A 172 -4.92 8.22 8.85
C THR A 172 -5.82 7.22 9.60
N TYR A 173 -6.51 6.31 8.90
CA TYR A 173 -7.48 5.37 9.52
C TYR A 173 -6.92 3.95 9.74
N SER A 174 -5.66 3.72 9.37
CA SER A 174 -5.02 2.40 9.46
C SER A 174 -4.73 1.91 10.90
N LYS A 175 -4.87 2.77 11.91
CA LYS A 175 -4.36 2.55 13.27
C LYS A 175 -4.79 1.25 13.95
N TYR A 176 -6.07 0.87 13.82
CA TYR A 176 -6.66 -0.25 14.57
C TYR A 176 -6.67 -1.57 13.80
N PHE A 177 -6.03 -1.65 12.63
CA PHE A 177 -5.93 -2.91 11.88
C PHE A 177 -5.17 -3.99 12.64
N SER A 178 -4.05 -3.68 13.30
CA SER A 178 -3.26 -4.69 14.03
C SER A 178 -4.10 -5.37 15.12
N ASP A 179 -4.84 -4.60 15.92
CA ASP A 179 -5.74 -5.13 16.96
C ASP A 179 -6.85 -6.01 16.38
N ALA A 180 -7.50 -5.52 15.32
CA ALA A 180 -8.57 -6.25 14.66
C ALA A 180 -8.05 -7.54 14.00
N ALA A 181 -6.86 -7.50 13.41
CA ALA A 181 -6.21 -8.64 12.75
C ALA A 181 -5.64 -9.66 13.75
N LYS A 182 -5.35 -9.28 15.00
CA LYS A 182 -4.56 -10.03 15.99
C LYS A 182 -5.04 -11.45 16.29
N THR A 183 -6.36 -11.67 16.37
CA THR A 183 -6.94 -12.96 16.79
C THR A 183 -7.99 -13.46 15.81
N ASP A 184 -8.26 -14.77 15.82
CA ASP A 184 -9.34 -15.36 15.02
C ASP A 184 -10.71 -14.75 15.35
N ALA A 185 -10.97 -14.47 16.63
CA ALA A 185 -12.22 -13.86 17.08
C ALA A 185 -12.35 -12.39 16.63
N SER A 186 -11.29 -11.59 16.76
CA SER A 186 -11.28 -10.17 16.33
C SER A 186 -11.37 -10.06 14.80
N ARG A 187 -10.66 -10.89 14.03
CA ARG A 187 -10.78 -10.95 12.57
C ARG A 187 -12.21 -11.25 12.14
N LYS A 188 -12.82 -12.30 12.71
CA LYS A 188 -14.21 -12.64 12.43
C LYS A 188 -15.16 -11.50 12.80
N LYS A 189 -14.94 -10.81 13.92
CA LYS A 189 -15.75 -9.65 14.34
C LYS A 189 -15.68 -8.52 13.32
N LEU A 190 -14.46 -8.10 12.93
CA LEU A 190 -14.24 -7.07 11.93
C LEU A 190 -14.91 -7.45 10.60
N VAL A 191 -14.52 -8.58 10.00
CA VAL A 191 -15.01 -9.03 8.69
C VAL A 191 -16.54 -9.12 8.66
N THR A 192 -17.14 -9.71 9.70
CA THR A 192 -18.61 -9.83 9.79
C THR A 192 -19.27 -8.45 9.81
N SER A 193 -18.75 -7.50 10.57
CA SER A 193 -19.30 -6.14 10.68
C SER A 193 -19.20 -5.36 9.36
N CYS A 194 -18.07 -5.42 8.66
CA CYS A 194 -17.86 -4.74 7.40
C CYS A 194 -18.77 -5.29 6.28
N ILE A 195 -18.96 -6.61 6.25
CA ILE A 195 -19.90 -7.25 5.32
C ILE A 195 -21.35 -6.91 5.70
N ASP A 196 -21.70 -6.80 6.99
CA ASP A 196 -23.05 -6.39 7.41
C ASP A 196 -23.36 -4.94 7.01
N GLN A 197 -22.46 -4.00 7.34
CA GLN A 197 -22.62 -2.58 7.07
C GLN A 197 -22.62 -2.26 5.57
N TYR A 198 -21.57 -2.66 4.84
CA TYR A 198 -21.37 -2.22 3.45
C TYR A 198 -21.93 -3.18 2.40
N ILE A 199 -21.80 -4.50 2.61
CA ILE A 199 -22.19 -5.48 1.59
C ILE A 199 -23.68 -5.85 1.68
N LYS A 200 -24.21 -6.07 2.89
CA LYS A 200 -25.67 -6.19 3.11
C LYS A 200 -26.35 -4.83 3.13
N GLY A 201 -25.60 -3.75 3.35
CA GLY A 201 -26.11 -2.37 3.34
C GLY A 201 -26.80 -1.95 4.64
N ASN A 202 -26.49 -2.58 5.77
CA ASN A 202 -27.07 -2.27 7.08
C ASN A 202 -26.36 -1.05 7.72
N LEU A 203 -26.50 0.12 7.12
CA LEU A 203 -25.92 1.35 7.68
C LEU A 203 -26.56 1.73 9.02
N PRO A 204 -25.81 2.36 9.95
CA PRO A 204 -26.38 2.94 11.16
C PRO A 204 -27.49 3.95 10.86
N GLY A 205 -28.57 3.90 11.64
CA GLY A 205 -29.68 4.84 11.55
C GLY A 205 -29.32 6.18 12.21
N ASP A 206 -29.05 7.20 11.41
CA ASP A 206 -28.70 8.56 11.88
C ASP A 206 -29.25 9.64 10.95
N GLY A 207 -29.60 10.80 11.49
CA GLY A 207 -30.18 11.93 10.74
C GLY A 207 -31.54 11.67 10.06
N GLY A 208 -32.14 10.48 10.25
CA GLY A 208 -33.30 10.00 9.50
C GLY A 208 -32.96 9.11 8.29
N PHE A 209 -31.68 8.84 8.05
CA PHE A 209 -31.15 7.98 6.99
C PHE A 209 -30.51 6.70 7.56
N GLY A 210 -30.17 5.77 6.68
CA GLY A 210 -29.60 4.46 7.02
C GLY A 210 -30.64 3.39 7.35
N GLY A 211 -30.25 2.41 8.16
CA GLY A 211 -31.07 1.26 8.55
C GLY A 211 -30.84 -0.01 7.71
N PRO A 212 -31.54 -1.12 8.04
CA PRO A 212 -31.30 -2.42 7.44
C PRO A 212 -31.51 -2.44 5.92
N GLY A 213 -30.52 -2.95 5.17
CA GLY A 213 -30.53 -3.03 3.71
C GLY A 213 -30.55 -1.70 2.96
N SER A 214 -30.40 -0.57 3.65
CA SER A 214 -30.54 0.79 3.08
C SER A 214 -29.55 1.08 1.94
N ALA A 215 -28.34 0.52 2.02
CA ALA A 215 -27.28 0.63 1.00
C ALA A 215 -27.03 -0.67 0.19
N VAL A 216 -27.97 -1.62 0.19
CA VAL A 216 -27.77 -2.89 -0.53
C VAL A 216 -27.49 -2.66 -2.02
N GLY A 217 -26.43 -3.30 -2.53
CA GLY A 217 -26.01 -3.18 -3.93
C GLY A 217 -25.24 -1.91 -4.30
N VAL A 218 -24.99 -0.98 -3.36
CA VAL A 218 -24.03 0.13 -3.56
C VAL A 218 -22.64 -0.44 -3.81
N PHE A 219 -22.18 -1.36 -2.96
CA PHE A 219 -20.85 -1.97 -3.05
C PHE A 219 -20.85 -3.35 -3.75
N ASP A 220 -19.75 -3.66 -4.44
CA ASP A 220 -19.45 -4.93 -5.12
C ASP A 220 -18.30 -5.71 -4.46
N GLY A 221 -17.66 -5.13 -3.44
CA GLY A 221 -16.52 -5.70 -2.75
C GLY A 221 -15.97 -4.79 -1.65
N ILE A 222 -14.81 -5.17 -1.14
CA ILE A 222 -14.08 -4.47 -0.08
C ILE A 222 -12.62 -4.34 -0.53
N ASP A 223 -12.07 -3.14 -0.40
CA ASP A 223 -10.65 -2.84 -0.53
C ASP A 223 -10.05 -2.65 0.88
N LEU A 224 -8.88 -3.24 1.15
CA LEU A 224 -8.15 -3.01 2.40
C LEU A 224 -6.94 -2.14 2.16
N ASP A 225 -6.92 -0.96 2.76
CA ASP A 225 -5.81 -0.02 2.71
C ASP A 225 -5.21 0.11 4.11
N TRP A 226 -4.45 -0.92 4.51
CA TRP A 226 -3.71 -0.92 5.78
C TRP A 226 -2.29 -0.40 5.51
N GLU A 227 -1.99 0.77 6.06
CA GLU A 227 -0.69 1.43 6.01
C GLU A 227 0.02 1.40 7.39
N TYR A 228 0.85 0.40 7.72
CA TYR A 228 1.16 -0.83 6.99
C TYR A 228 1.24 -2.02 7.97
N PRO A 229 0.89 -3.26 7.55
CA PRO A 229 1.03 -4.43 8.42
C PRO A 229 2.47 -4.57 8.94
N GLY A 230 2.66 -4.64 10.26
CA GLY A 230 3.95 -4.96 10.87
C GLY A 230 5.06 -3.92 10.74
N SER A 231 4.79 -2.75 10.13
CA SER A 231 5.76 -1.69 9.89
C SER A 231 5.36 -0.38 10.58
N THR A 232 6.32 0.31 11.16
CA THR A 232 6.16 1.66 11.73
C THR A 232 6.20 2.76 10.68
N GLY A 233 6.31 2.43 9.38
CA GLY A 233 6.37 3.38 8.26
C GLY A 233 5.00 3.88 7.76
N GLY A 234 3.94 3.71 8.55
CA GLY A 234 2.62 4.33 8.31
C GLY A 234 2.42 5.61 9.12
N HIS A 235 1.20 6.13 9.14
CA HIS A 235 0.84 7.31 9.94
C HIS A 235 1.18 7.14 11.43
N LEU A 236 1.55 8.24 12.09
CA LEU A 236 1.94 8.26 13.51
C LEU A 236 0.85 7.67 14.41
N GLY A 237 1.25 6.85 15.38
CA GLY A 237 0.33 6.24 16.33
C GLY A 237 -0.40 5.00 15.82
N ASN A 238 -0.18 4.56 14.58
CA ASN A 238 -0.68 3.27 14.10
C ASN A 238 -0.16 2.12 15.00
N HIS A 239 -1.03 1.18 15.36
CA HIS A 239 -0.64 0.03 16.17
C HIS A 239 0.04 -1.02 15.29
N VAL A 240 1.12 -1.62 15.80
CA VAL A 240 2.00 -2.53 15.04
C VAL A 240 2.37 -3.73 15.93
N ASP A 241 2.25 -4.93 15.38
CA ASP A 241 2.67 -6.19 15.99
C ASP A 241 3.54 -6.98 15.00
N ALA A 242 4.59 -7.67 15.48
CA ALA A 242 5.42 -8.51 14.62
C ALA A 242 4.64 -9.66 13.95
N ALA A 243 3.52 -10.09 14.56
CA ALA A 243 2.61 -11.08 14.00
C ALA A 243 1.71 -10.53 12.87
N ASP A 244 1.69 -9.21 12.62
CA ASP A 244 0.87 -8.59 11.57
C ASP A 244 1.14 -9.19 10.17
N LYS A 245 2.37 -9.65 9.91
CA LYS A 245 2.74 -10.33 8.66
C LYS A 245 1.86 -11.54 8.38
N GLN A 246 1.59 -12.37 9.38
CA GLN A 246 0.69 -13.52 9.25
C GLN A 246 -0.77 -13.13 9.49
N ASN A 247 -1.04 -12.18 10.39
CA ASN A 247 -2.40 -11.74 10.69
C ASN A 247 -3.07 -11.06 9.49
N PHE A 248 -2.33 -10.32 8.64
CA PHE A 248 -2.84 -9.75 7.40
C PHE A 248 -3.25 -10.85 6.40
N THR A 249 -2.41 -11.87 6.20
CA THR A 249 -2.76 -13.06 5.40
C THR A 249 -4.04 -13.74 5.91
N LEU A 250 -4.17 -13.88 7.24
CA LEU A 250 -5.34 -14.49 7.88
C LEU A 250 -6.59 -13.59 7.83
N LEU A 251 -6.43 -12.27 7.82
CA LEU A 251 -7.52 -11.30 7.65
C LEU A 251 -8.08 -11.36 6.23
N LEU A 252 -7.20 -11.35 5.21
CA LEU A 252 -7.58 -11.54 3.81
C LEU A 252 -8.29 -12.88 3.58
N ALA A 253 -7.81 -13.96 4.21
CA ALA A 253 -8.44 -15.27 4.13
C ALA A 253 -9.87 -15.27 4.72
N GLU A 254 -10.09 -14.61 5.85
CA GLU A 254 -11.43 -14.52 6.46
C GLU A 254 -12.37 -13.62 5.67
N PHE A 255 -11.90 -12.48 5.14
CA PHE A 255 -12.67 -11.65 4.20
C PHE A 255 -13.10 -12.45 2.97
N ARG A 256 -12.16 -13.09 2.26
CA ARG A 256 -12.46 -13.90 1.06
C ARG A 256 -13.51 -14.96 1.35
N LYS A 257 -13.33 -15.72 2.44
CA LYS A 257 -14.26 -16.76 2.91
C LYS A 257 -15.67 -16.24 3.16
N GLN A 258 -15.84 -15.11 3.85
CA GLN A 258 -17.17 -14.57 4.12
C GLN A 258 -17.80 -13.90 2.89
N LEU A 259 -17.02 -13.23 2.05
CA LEU A 259 -17.46 -12.65 0.78
C LEU A 259 -17.93 -13.73 -0.20
N ASP A 260 -17.23 -14.87 -0.27
CA ASP A 260 -17.64 -16.02 -1.09
C ASP A 260 -18.90 -16.70 -0.55
N ALA A 261 -19.02 -16.84 0.78
CA ALA A 261 -20.23 -17.37 1.40
C ALA A 261 -21.45 -16.46 1.13
N TYR A 262 -21.28 -15.14 1.22
CA TYR A 262 -22.31 -14.17 0.85
C TYR A 262 -22.65 -14.26 -0.64
N GLY A 263 -21.65 -14.28 -1.53
CA GLY A 263 -21.83 -14.37 -2.97
C GLY A 263 -22.58 -15.64 -3.40
N ALA A 264 -22.20 -16.79 -2.85
CA ALA A 264 -22.87 -18.07 -3.08
C ALA A 264 -24.34 -18.05 -2.61
N ALA A 265 -24.64 -17.44 -1.47
CA ALA A 265 -26.00 -17.29 -0.97
C ALA A 265 -26.85 -16.29 -1.77
N ASN A 266 -26.22 -15.35 -2.48
CA ASN A 266 -26.88 -14.26 -3.22
C ASN A 266 -26.69 -14.40 -4.74
N GLY A 267 -27.10 -15.55 -5.28
CA GLY A 267 -27.16 -15.78 -6.73
C GLY A 267 -25.80 -16.09 -7.39
N GLY A 268 -24.78 -16.48 -6.62
CA GLY A 268 -23.46 -16.80 -7.15
C GLY A 268 -22.64 -15.57 -7.57
N LYS A 269 -23.02 -14.37 -7.13
CA LYS A 269 -22.29 -13.13 -7.45
C LYS A 269 -20.90 -13.16 -6.79
N LYS A 270 -19.84 -13.10 -7.59
CA LYS A 270 -18.49 -12.86 -7.06
C LYS A 270 -18.41 -11.45 -6.49
N MET A 271 -18.04 -11.33 -5.22
CA MET A 271 -17.72 -10.07 -4.57
C MET A 271 -16.21 -9.84 -4.61
N LEU A 272 -15.78 -8.61 -4.91
CA LEU A 272 -14.36 -8.28 -5.00
C LEU A 272 -13.71 -8.22 -3.61
N LEU A 273 -12.44 -8.61 -3.54
CA LEU A 273 -11.55 -8.30 -2.43
C LEU A 273 -10.25 -7.73 -3.00
N THR A 274 -9.99 -6.44 -2.80
CA THR A 274 -8.72 -5.81 -3.20
C THR A 274 -7.95 -5.31 -1.99
N ALA A 275 -6.72 -4.85 -2.21
CA ALA A 275 -5.97 -4.13 -1.19
C ALA A 275 -5.03 -3.11 -1.83
N ALA A 276 -4.91 -1.93 -1.24
CA ALA A 276 -3.77 -1.05 -1.45
C ALA A 276 -2.56 -1.61 -0.70
N LEU A 277 -1.41 -1.68 -1.38
CA LEU A 277 -0.23 -2.38 -0.88
C LEU A 277 1.04 -1.52 -1.09
N PRO A 278 2.05 -1.65 -0.20
CA PRO A 278 3.25 -0.83 -0.26
C PRO A 278 4.09 -1.09 -1.52
N ALA A 279 4.75 -0.04 -2.01
CA ALA A 279 5.82 -0.13 -2.99
C ALA A 279 7.23 -0.24 -2.37
N GLY A 280 7.38 0.08 -1.07
CA GLY A 280 8.67 0.04 -0.38
C GLY A 280 9.06 -1.34 0.13
N GLN A 281 10.28 -1.80 -0.17
CA GLN A 281 10.79 -3.12 0.23
C GLN A 281 10.80 -3.32 1.75
N ASP A 282 11.09 -2.26 2.51
CA ASP A 282 10.98 -2.18 3.96
C ASP A 282 9.58 -2.56 4.47
N LYS A 283 8.52 -2.14 3.78
CA LYS A 283 7.11 -2.42 4.11
C LYS A 283 6.66 -3.75 3.52
N ILE A 284 7.06 -4.08 2.29
CA ILE A 284 6.75 -5.36 1.62
C ILE A 284 7.34 -6.55 2.40
N ALA A 285 8.49 -6.37 3.06
CA ALA A 285 9.09 -7.37 3.95
C ALA A 285 8.15 -7.87 5.06
N HIS A 286 7.15 -7.07 5.45
CA HIS A 286 6.14 -7.44 6.45
C HIS A 286 4.89 -8.12 5.85
N ILE A 287 4.89 -8.50 4.57
CA ILE A 287 3.76 -9.20 3.94
C ILE A 287 4.19 -10.57 3.40
N GLU A 288 3.31 -11.57 3.49
CA GLU A 288 3.52 -12.89 2.85
C GLU A 288 3.11 -12.82 1.37
N THR A 289 3.94 -12.14 0.56
CA THR A 289 3.73 -11.88 -0.87
C THR A 289 3.30 -13.12 -1.67
N ASN A 290 3.89 -14.28 -1.35
CA ASN A 290 3.64 -15.57 -1.99
C ASN A 290 2.35 -16.28 -1.52
N LYS A 291 1.61 -15.70 -0.56
CA LYS A 291 0.36 -16.26 -0.03
C LYS A 291 -0.85 -15.37 -0.26
N VAL A 292 -0.71 -14.05 -0.15
CA VAL A 292 -1.86 -13.12 -0.17
C VAL A 292 -2.59 -13.08 -1.51
N GLY A 293 -1.89 -13.27 -2.63
CA GLY A 293 -2.45 -13.20 -4.00
C GLY A 293 -3.50 -14.27 -4.34
N GLN A 294 -3.69 -15.30 -3.50
CA GLN A 294 -4.79 -16.26 -3.68
C GLN A 294 -6.15 -15.71 -3.23
N TYR A 295 -6.17 -14.77 -2.28
CA TYR A 295 -7.39 -14.19 -1.71
C TYR A 295 -7.83 -12.92 -2.44
N LEU A 296 -6.86 -12.12 -2.89
CA LEU A 296 -7.13 -10.87 -3.60
C LEU A 296 -7.60 -11.11 -5.03
N ASP A 297 -8.51 -10.26 -5.50
CA ASP A 297 -8.81 -10.05 -6.91
C ASP A 297 -7.73 -9.18 -7.57
N TYR A 298 -7.41 -8.05 -6.93
CA TYR A 298 -6.34 -7.14 -7.33
C TYR A 298 -5.52 -6.66 -6.12
N ALA A 299 -4.24 -6.42 -6.36
CA ALA A 299 -3.31 -5.75 -5.45
C ALA A 299 -2.89 -4.41 -6.05
N ASN A 300 -3.29 -3.33 -5.40
CA ASN A 300 -3.13 -1.96 -5.84
C ASN A 300 -1.82 -1.41 -5.25
N ILE A 301 -0.68 -1.64 -5.90
CA ILE A 301 0.59 -1.17 -5.32
C ILE A 301 0.74 0.34 -5.47
N MET A 302 0.95 1.02 -4.34
CA MET A 302 1.07 2.48 -4.25
C MET A 302 2.45 2.93 -4.70
N THR A 303 2.70 2.84 -6.01
CA THR A 303 3.99 3.14 -6.65
C THR A 303 4.20 4.64 -6.91
N TYR A 304 3.97 5.42 -5.86
CA TYR A 304 4.14 6.87 -5.75
C TYR A 304 4.62 7.18 -4.32
N ASP A 305 4.67 8.44 -3.91
CA ASP A 305 5.09 8.86 -2.55
C ASP A 305 6.49 8.39 -2.11
N MET A 306 7.37 8.16 -3.08
CA MET A 306 8.75 7.72 -2.82
C MET A 306 9.65 8.86 -2.34
N HIS A 307 9.32 10.10 -2.73
CA HIS A 307 10.00 11.35 -2.33
C HIS A 307 8.98 12.47 -2.17
N GLY A 308 9.21 13.37 -1.21
CA GLY A 308 8.23 14.39 -0.84
C GLY A 308 8.77 15.41 0.16
N ALA A 309 7.92 16.35 0.60
CA ALA A 309 8.36 17.46 1.44
C ALA A 309 8.87 17.09 2.85
N TRP A 310 8.77 15.82 3.25
CA TRP A 310 9.49 15.26 4.40
C TRP A 310 11.01 15.18 4.18
N ASP A 311 11.45 15.17 2.93
CA ASP A 311 12.84 15.42 2.52
C ASP A 311 13.09 16.95 2.66
N THR A 312 13.16 17.45 3.91
CA THR A 312 12.93 18.87 4.24
C THR A 312 13.91 19.85 3.61
N ASP A 313 15.19 19.48 3.59
CA ASP A 313 16.27 20.26 2.97
C ASP A 313 16.58 19.78 1.53
N GLY A 314 15.77 18.85 1.02
CA GLY A 314 16.06 18.06 -0.17
C GLY A 314 17.17 17.04 0.07
N PRO A 315 17.91 16.63 -0.97
CA PRO A 315 17.77 17.06 -2.36
C PRO A 315 16.44 16.61 -3.01
N VAL A 316 15.83 17.48 -3.79
CA VAL A 316 14.53 17.21 -4.43
C VAL A 316 14.66 16.13 -5.50
N TYR A 317 13.75 15.17 -5.49
CA TYR A 317 13.76 14.03 -6.41
C TYR A 317 12.35 13.59 -6.81
N HIS A 318 12.24 12.57 -7.67
CA HIS A 318 10.97 12.17 -8.27
C HIS A 318 10.09 11.44 -7.26
N GLN A 319 8.78 11.70 -7.18
CA GLN A 319 7.93 10.96 -6.23
C GLN A 319 7.62 9.52 -6.66
N SER A 320 7.96 9.14 -7.89
CA SER A 320 7.53 7.88 -8.50
C SER A 320 8.50 7.36 -9.60
N PRO A 321 9.84 7.34 -9.35
CA PRO A 321 10.84 6.91 -10.33
C PRO A 321 10.53 5.52 -10.88
N LEU A 322 10.51 5.37 -12.21
CA LEU A 322 10.09 4.12 -12.83
C LEU A 322 11.18 3.05 -12.70
N VAL A 323 12.44 3.42 -12.88
CA VAL A 323 13.60 2.52 -12.79
C VAL A 323 14.65 3.05 -11.80
N PRO A 324 15.54 2.19 -11.25
CA PRO A 324 16.63 2.62 -10.39
C PRO A 324 17.60 3.54 -11.14
N SER A 325 18.05 4.61 -10.49
CA SER A 325 19.02 5.55 -11.06
C SER A 325 20.23 5.73 -10.15
N ALA A 326 21.43 5.80 -10.74
CA ALA A 326 22.64 6.18 -10.00
C ALA A 326 22.68 7.69 -9.64
N SER A 327 21.77 8.48 -10.23
CA SER A 327 21.57 9.91 -9.90
C SER A 327 20.49 10.15 -8.85
N ASP A 328 19.81 9.10 -8.40
CA ASP A 328 18.96 9.16 -7.21
C ASP A 328 19.83 9.53 -6.01
N PRO A 329 19.58 10.65 -5.33
CA PRO A 329 20.46 11.15 -4.29
C PRO A 329 20.17 10.55 -2.90
N THR A 330 19.13 9.73 -2.75
CA THR A 330 18.61 9.34 -1.43
C THR A 330 19.28 8.10 -0.85
N ASP A 331 19.10 7.82 0.44
CA ASP A 331 19.77 6.68 1.07
C ASP A 331 19.16 5.33 0.64
N PRO A 332 19.97 4.27 0.49
CA PRO A 332 19.46 2.93 0.29
C PRO A 332 18.58 2.45 1.45
N ILE A 333 17.50 1.75 1.10
CA ILE A 333 16.55 1.18 2.06
C ILE A 333 17.23 0.01 2.78
N ALA A 334 17.40 0.12 4.10
CA ALA A 334 17.92 -0.95 4.92
C ALA A 334 16.98 -2.19 4.91
N PRO A 335 17.51 -3.42 5.06
CA PRO A 335 18.92 -3.79 5.22
C PRO A 335 19.67 -3.99 3.88
N GLY A 336 19.02 -3.75 2.74
CA GLY A 336 19.62 -3.92 1.42
C GLY A 336 20.32 -2.67 0.88
N THR A 337 20.51 -2.62 -0.43
CA THR A 337 21.18 -1.51 -1.15
C THR A 337 20.31 -0.88 -2.24
N GLU A 338 19.02 -1.21 -2.27
CA GLU A 338 18.07 -0.66 -3.24
C GLU A 338 17.41 0.62 -2.71
N LYS A 339 17.00 1.50 -3.63
CA LYS A 339 16.21 2.70 -3.35
C LYS A 339 14.78 2.51 -3.83
N TYR A 340 13.88 3.41 -3.45
CA TYR A 340 12.48 3.36 -3.89
C TYR A 340 12.38 3.64 -5.40
N ASN A 341 11.74 2.73 -6.13
CA ASN A 341 11.29 2.94 -7.51
C ASN A 341 10.26 1.87 -7.89
N VAL A 342 9.45 2.15 -8.91
CA VAL A 342 8.36 1.28 -9.39
C VAL A 342 8.88 -0.10 -9.79
N THR A 343 10.06 -0.17 -10.43
CA THR A 343 10.65 -1.44 -10.88
C THR A 343 11.03 -2.34 -9.69
N ASN A 344 11.74 -1.81 -8.70
CA ASN A 344 12.12 -2.56 -7.51
C ASN A 344 10.91 -3.00 -6.68
N ALA A 345 9.88 -2.15 -6.56
CA ALA A 345 8.61 -2.50 -5.94
C ALA A 345 7.97 -3.74 -6.60
N VAL A 346 7.85 -3.74 -7.94
CA VAL A 346 7.29 -4.86 -8.69
C VAL A 346 8.17 -6.11 -8.61
N ASN A 347 9.50 -5.96 -8.67
CA ASN A 347 10.43 -7.08 -8.50
C ASN A 347 10.23 -7.74 -7.13
N ALA A 348 10.13 -6.96 -6.06
CA ALA A 348 9.91 -7.46 -4.70
C ALA A 348 8.59 -8.26 -4.59
N TRP A 349 7.50 -7.79 -5.20
CA TRP A 349 6.22 -8.50 -5.20
C TRP A 349 6.22 -9.79 -6.05
N LEU A 350 6.79 -9.74 -7.26
CA LEU A 350 6.72 -10.84 -8.23
C LEU A 350 7.85 -11.85 -8.07
N ASP A 351 9.09 -11.37 -8.04
CA ASP A 351 10.31 -12.19 -8.10
C ASP A 351 10.92 -12.42 -6.71
N GLY A 352 10.63 -11.51 -5.78
CA GLY A 352 11.14 -11.52 -4.41
C GLY A 352 12.43 -10.74 -4.25
N ASN A 353 12.87 -10.59 -3.00
CA ASN A 353 14.15 -9.97 -2.70
C ASN A 353 14.74 -10.54 -1.40
N ALA A 354 15.78 -11.38 -1.55
CA ALA A 354 16.42 -12.07 -0.44
C ALA A 354 17.09 -11.12 0.56
N ALA A 355 17.57 -9.94 0.12
CA ALA A 355 18.19 -8.96 1.01
C ALA A 355 17.20 -8.44 2.06
N TYR A 356 15.92 -8.30 1.68
CA TYR A 356 14.83 -7.82 2.54
C TYR A 356 13.97 -8.96 3.13
N GLY A 357 14.33 -10.23 2.89
CA GLY A 357 13.51 -11.37 3.31
C GLY A 357 12.14 -11.48 2.62
N ILE A 358 12.01 -10.91 1.42
CA ILE A 358 10.77 -10.90 0.63
C ILE A 358 10.74 -12.14 -0.27
N ALA A 359 9.63 -12.89 -0.20
CA ALA A 359 9.51 -14.19 -0.87
C ALA A 359 9.10 -14.12 -2.35
N GLY A 360 8.63 -12.96 -2.83
CA GLY A 360 8.08 -12.84 -4.19
C GLY A 360 6.79 -13.63 -4.38
N GLY A 361 6.55 -14.13 -5.57
CA GLY A 361 5.49 -15.09 -5.87
C GLY A 361 4.07 -14.53 -5.96
N PHE A 362 3.89 -13.21 -5.96
CA PHE A 362 2.57 -12.63 -6.20
C PHE A 362 2.16 -12.78 -7.69
N PRO A 363 0.88 -13.10 -8.02
CA PRO A 363 0.45 -13.23 -9.41
C PRO A 363 0.48 -11.90 -10.17
N ALA A 364 1.35 -11.78 -11.19
CA ALA A 364 1.51 -10.55 -11.98
C ALA A 364 0.19 -10.00 -12.53
N ASN A 365 -0.65 -10.87 -13.09
CA ASN A 365 -1.96 -10.52 -13.66
C ASN A 365 -3.01 -10.01 -12.64
N LYS A 366 -2.67 -9.97 -11.34
CA LYS A 366 -3.47 -9.35 -10.27
C LYS A 366 -2.82 -8.09 -9.70
N LEU A 367 -1.56 -7.81 -10.00
CA LEU A 367 -0.81 -6.67 -9.47
C LEU A 367 -1.03 -5.46 -10.38
N THR A 368 -1.56 -4.35 -9.86
CA THR A 368 -1.81 -3.12 -10.64
C THR A 368 -0.87 -2.01 -10.21
N LEU A 369 -0.31 -1.24 -11.14
CA LEU A 369 0.54 -0.10 -10.80
C LEU A 369 -0.28 1.10 -10.34
N GLY A 370 0.22 1.80 -9.31
CA GLY A 370 -0.29 3.10 -8.90
C GLY A 370 0.08 4.21 -9.89
N TYR A 371 -0.85 5.12 -10.10
CA TYR A 371 -0.71 6.35 -10.88
C TYR A 371 -1.23 7.54 -10.06
N GLU A 372 -0.29 8.39 -9.64
CA GLU A 372 -0.56 9.62 -8.90
C GLU A 372 -1.18 10.71 -9.79
N LEU A 373 -2.26 11.32 -9.33
CA LEU A 373 -2.97 12.41 -10.02
C LEU A 373 -2.68 13.80 -9.39
N TYR A 374 -1.85 13.80 -8.35
CA TYR A 374 -1.28 14.96 -7.66
C TYR A 374 0.25 15.00 -7.83
N TYR A 375 0.84 16.12 -7.40
CA TYR A 375 2.26 16.41 -7.51
C TYR A 375 2.83 16.71 -6.13
N ARG A 376 4.05 16.22 -5.88
CA ARG A 376 4.87 16.61 -4.74
C ARG A 376 5.85 17.70 -5.15
N GLY A 377 6.11 18.66 -4.27
CA GLY A 377 6.89 19.83 -4.65
C GLY A 377 7.55 20.60 -3.50
N TRP A 378 8.57 21.36 -3.88
CA TRP A 378 9.44 22.15 -3.02
C TRP A 378 9.63 23.55 -3.61
N THR A 379 10.08 24.51 -2.78
CA THR A 379 10.38 25.88 -3.22
C THR A 379 11.78 26.33 -2.79
N GLY A 380 12.24 27.45 -3.36
CA GLY A 380 13.60 27.94 -3.17
C GLY A 380 14.66 27.05 -3.82
N VAL A 381 14.26 26.21 -4.77
CA VAL A 381 15.13 25.22 -5.42
C VAL A 381 16.00 25.93 -6.47
N PRO A 382 17.34 25.93 -6.36
CA PRO A 382 18.21 26.55 -7.36
C PRO A 382 18.22 25.72 -8.64
N ALA A 383 18.46 26.34 -9.79
CA ALA A 383 18.33 25.65 -11.07
C ALA A 383 19.34 24.50 -11.28
N GLY A 384 20.54 24.61 -10.70
CA GLY A 384 21.62 23.64 -10.90
C GLY A 384 21.94 23.43 -12.39
N ALA A 385 22.35 22.20 -12.75
CA ALA A 385 22.52 21.79 -14.15
C ALA A 385 21.23 21.25 -14.79
N ASN A 386 20.28 20.76 -13.98
CA ASN A 386 19.15 19.95 -14.40
C ASN A 386 17.79 20.53 -13.96
N HIS A 387 17.64 21.85 -13.94
CA HIS A 387 16.37 22.54 -13.64
C HIS A 387 15.77 22.10 -12.28
N GLY A 388 16.57 22.20 -11.23
CA GLY A 388 16.21 21.84 -9.86
C GLY A 388 16.39 20.38 -9.47
N LEU A 389 16.47 19.43 -10.42
CA LEU A 389 16.60 18.01 -10.08
C LEU A 389 17.88 17.71 -9.27
N GLY A 390 17.72 17.06 -8.12
CA GLY A 390 18.80 16.73 -7.20
C GLY A 390 19.41 17.93 -6.47
N GLN A 391 18.74 19.09 -6.47
CA GLN A 391 19.18 20.30 -5.75
C GLN A 391 18.51 20.39 -4.38
N PRO A 392 19.10 21.10 -3.39
CA PRO A 392 18.45 21.36 -2.11
C PRO A 392 17.22 22.25 -2.28
N ALA A 393 16.35 22.27 -1.26
CA ALA A 393 15.19 23.15 -1.17
C ALA A 393 15.26 24.05 0.06
N THR A 394 14.43 25.09 0.11
CA THR A 394 14.19 25.85 1.36
C THR A 394 12.92 25.39 2.09
N GLY A 395 12.34 24.26 1.69
CA GLY A 395 11.12 23.68 2.25
C GLY A 395 10.05 23.33 1.21
N PRO A 396 8.86 22.88 1.66
CA PRO A 396 7.72 22.55 0.80
C PRO A 396 7.29 23.72 -0.08
N ALA A 397 6.79 23.41 -1.27
CA ALA A 397 6.11 24.42 -2.09
C ALA A 397 4.84 24.95 -1.37
N PRO A 398 4.46 26.23 -1.53
CA PRO A 398 3.29 26.79 -0.87
C PRO A 398 2.01 26.01 -1.19
N ALA A 399 1.19 25.77 -0.16
CA ALA A 399 -0.11 25.11 -0.29
C ALA A 399 -0.98 25.80 -1.37
N ARG A 400 -1.67 24.99 -2.18
CA ARG A 400 -2.63 25.48 -3.17
C ARG A 400 -4.05 25.53 -2.58
N SER A 401 -4.97 26.21 -3.25
CA SER A 401 -6.28 26.58 -2.67
C SER A 401 -7.24 25.41 -2.46
N LEU A 402 -7.05 24.30 -3.19
CA LEU A 402 -7.85 23.09 -3.12
C LEU A 402 -7.11 21.95 -2.43
N SER A 403 -5.80 21.78 -2.69
CA SER A 403 -4.98 20.78 -1.98
C SER A 403 -4.78 21.11 -0.50
N ALA A 404 -4.77 22.41 -0.16
CA ALA A 404 -4.61 22.99 1.18
C ALA A 404 -3.35 22.60 1.98
N THR A 405 -2.53 21.68 1.47
CA THR A 405 -1.34 21.14 2.12
C THR A 405 -0.07 21.61 1.42
N ALA A 406 0.92 22.10 2.18
CA ALA A 406 2.19 22.54 1.63
C ALA A 406 2.97 21.34 1.06
N GLY A 407 3.60 21.54 -0.10
CA GLY A 407 4.34 20.51 -0.83
C GLY A 407 3.49 19.50 -1.59
N ILE A 408 2.15 19.67 -1.62
CA ILE A 408 1.22 18.86 -2.41
C ILE A 408 0.33 19.80 -3.26
N ALA A 409 0.16 19.48 -4.54
CA ALA A 409 -0.77 20.17 -5.42
C ALA A 409 -1.50 19.18 -6.33
N TYR A 410 -2.79 19.40 -6.53
CA TYR A 410 -3.56 18.61 -7.50
C TYR A 410 -3.14 18.96 -8.94
N TYR A 411 -3.26 18.04 -9.90
CA TYR A 411 -2.97 18.32 -11.32
C TYR A 411 -3.67 19.61 -11.82
N LYS A 412 -4.96 19.75 -11.47
CA LYS A 412 -5.79 20.93 -11.81
C LYS A 412 -5.30 22.27 -11.25
N GLU A 413 -4.39 22.28 -10.28
CA GLU A 413 -3.86 23.49 -9.64
C GLU A 413 -2.49 23.93 -10.18
N LEU A 414 -1.87 23.13 -11.05
CA LEU A 414 -0.57 23.42 -11.65
C LEU A 414 -0.64 23.81 -13.14
N GLY A 415 -1.80 24.28 -13.61
CA GLY A 415 -1.96 24.87 -14.95
C GLY A 415 -0.99 26.05 -15.15
N GLY A 416 -0.36 26.11 -16.32
CA GLY A 416 0.78 26.98 -16.62
C GLY A 416 2.15 26.41 -16.23
N ILE A 417 2.20 25.30 -15.48
CA ILE A 417 3.42 24.59 -15.07
C ILE A 417 3.48 23.17 -15.66
N VAL A 418 2.47 22.33 -15.40
CA VAL A 418 2.48 20.91 -15.82
C VAL A 418 2.00 20.66 -17.26
N ASP A 419 1.36 21.66 -17.86
CA ASP A 419 0.90 21.70 -19.25
C ASP A 419 1.81 22.58 -20.15
N ASN A 420 2.87 23.17 -19.58
CA ASN A 420 3.74 24.12 -20.24
C ASN A 420 5.10 23.47 -20.61
N PRO A 421 5.45 23.34 -21.90
CA PRO A 421 6.71 22.74 -22.34
C PRO A 421 7.96 23.49 -21.86
N ALA A 422 7.88 24.79 -21.54
CA ALA A 422 9.03 25.56 -21.07
C ALA A 422 9.41 25.26 -19.60
N THR A 423 8.49 24.64 -18.85
CA THR A 423 8.67 24.24 -17.45
C THR A 423 8.62 22.72 -17.26
N THR A 424 8.49 21.93 -18.34
CA THR A 424 8.40 20.46 -18.31
C THR A 424 9.73 19.83 -18.72
N PHE A 425 10.23 18.91 -17.91
CA PHE A 425 11.51 18.24 -18.11
C PHE A 425 11.39 16.71 -17.95
N TRP A 426 12.39 16.01 -18.46
CA TRP A 426 12.48 14.55 -18.47
C TRP A 426 13.83 14.09 -17.91
N ASP A 427 13.79 13.25 -16.88
CA ASP A 427 14.95 12.50 -16.42
C ASP A 427 14.97 11.14 -17.11
N ASP A 428 15.87 10.97 -18.07
CA ASP A 428 16.00 9.73 -18.82
C ASP A 428 16.65 8.59 -18.01
N ALA A 429 17.31 8.89 -16.89
CA ALA A 429 17.94 7.87 -16.05
C ALA A 429 16.92 7.15 -15.15
N SER A 430 15.93 7.87 -14.61
CA SER A 430 14.82 7.29 -13.82
C SER A 430 13.55 7.03 -14.64
N LYS A 431 13.49 7.54 -15.88
CA LYS A 431 12.31 7.59 -16.77
C LYS A 431 11.13 8.35 -16.14
N SER A 432 11.42 9.52 -15.57
CA SER A 432 10.45 10.35 -14.85
C SER A 432 10.31 11.76 -15.39
N SER A 433 9.10 12.29 -15.25
CA SER A 433 8.76 13.68 -15.53
C SER A 433 8.87 14.55 -14.28
N TYR A 434 9.43 15.74 -14.45
CA TYR A 434 9.52 16.75 -13.42
C TYR A 434 9.33 18.13 -14.05
N PHE A 435 9.00 19.12 -13.21
CA PHE A 435 8.58 20.44 -13.65
C PHE A 435 9.24 21.50 -12.79
N TYR A 436 9.74 22.56 -13.42
CA TYR A 436 10.49 23.60 -12.74
C TYR A 436 10.22 24.97 -13.35
N ASN A 437 9.87 25.95 -12.51
CA ASN A 437 9.50 27.30 -12.93
C ASN A 437 10.55 28.38 -12.58
N GLY A 438 11.75 27.96 -12.16
CA GLY A 438 12.82 28.86 -11.71
C GLY A 438 12.93 29.02 -10.19
N THR A 439 11.98 28.46 -9.41
CA THR A 439 12.04 28.46 -7.94
C THR A 439 11.31 27.26 -7.30
N GLU A 440 10.14 26.89 -7.82
CA GLU A 440 9.44 25.67 -7.42
C GLU A 440 9.86 24.49 -8.31
N PHE A 441 10.11 23.33 -7.68
CA PHE A 441 10.24 22.03 -8.33
C PHE A 441 9.02 21.19 -7.99
N TRP A 442 8.44 20.55 -9.01
CA TRP A 442 7.30 19.64 -8.89
C TRP A 442 7.61 18.31 -9.59
N THR A 443 7.17 17.19 -9.01
CA THR A 443 7.31 15.85 -9.60
C THR A 443 5.96 15.13 -9.63
N GLY A 444 5.74 14.37 -10.69
CA GLY A 444 4.50 13.63 -10.93
C GLY A 444 4.36 13.30 -12.41
N LEU A 445 3.19 12.81 -12.82
CA LEU A 445 3.00 12.25 -14.15
C LEU A 445 2.98 13.27 -15.30
N ASN A 446 3.31 12.80 -16.49
CA ASN A 446 3.01 13.44 -17.77
C ASN A 446 2.73 12.35 -18.83
N ALA A 447 2.47 12.74 -20.09
CA ALA A 447 2.17 11.78 -21.14
C ALA A 447 3.29 10.72 -21.38
N GLN A 448 4.55 11.11 -21.20
CA GLN A 448 5.72 10.26 -21.44
C GLN A 448 5.98 9.28 -20.28
N SER A 449 5.92 9.73 -19.03
CA SER A 449 6.03 8.85 -17.86
C SER A 449 4.84 7.88 -17.75
N ILE A 450 3.63 8.33 -18.09
CA ILE A 450 2.44 7.45 -18.18
C ILE A 450 2.67 6.33 -19.20
N GLN A 451 3.15 6.67 -20.41
CA GLN A 451 3.39 5.67 -21.45
C GLN A 451 4.51 4.69 -21.03
N ALA A 452 5.64 5.20 -20.53
CA ALA A 452 6.74 4.36 -20.05
C ALA A 452 6.32 3.40 -18.91
N ARG A 453 5.49 3.88 -17.96
CA ARG A 453 4.95 3.05 -16.88
C ARG A 453 3.96 2.00 -17.40
N ALA A 454 3.12 2.34 -18.38
CA ALA A 454 2.21 1.38 -19.01
C ALA A 454 2.96 0.33 -19.85
N ASP A 455 3.99 0.73 -20.61
CA ASP A 455 4.80 -0.19 -21.41
C ASP A 455 5.52 -1.20 -20.51
N TYR A 456 6.11 -0.72 -19.40
CA TYR A 456 6.69 -1.57 -18.37
C TYR A 456 5.65 -2.55 -17.78
N ALA A 457 4.44 -2.07 -17.46
CA ALA A 457 3.36 -2.91 -16.93
C ALA A 457 2.95 -4.02 -17.91
N HIS A 458 2.81 -3.72 -19.21
CA HIS A 458 2.52 -4.71 -20.24
C HIS A 458 3.65 -5.74 -20.37
N CYS A 459 4.91 -5.30 -20.37
CA CYS A 459 6.07 -6.20 -20.45
C CYS A 459 6.27 -7.08 -19.21
N ARG A 460 5.75 -6.66 -18.05
CA ARG A 460 5.71 -7.47 -16.81
C ARG A 460 4.43 -8.29 -16.65
N GLY A 461 3.48 -8.21 -17.58
CA GLY A 461 2.21 -8.94 -17.51
C GLY A 461 1.33 -8.51 -16.33
N LEU A 462 1.39 -7.22 -15.95
CA LEU A 462 0.68 -6.69 -14.80
C LEU A 462 -0.84 -6.58 -15.05
N GLY A 463 -1.62 -6.69 -13.98
CA GLY A 463 -3.09 -6.73 -14.01
C GLY A 463 -3.77 -5.45 -14.45
N GLY A 464 -3.10 -4.29 -14.38
CA GLY A 464 -3.65 -3.00 -14.80
C GLY A 464 -3.11 -1.79 -14.02
N ALA A 465 -3.98 -0.82 -13.78
CA ALA A 465 -3.67 0.43 -13.11
C ALA A 465 -4.66 0.76 -11.98
N MET A 466 -4.13 1.29 -10.89
CA MET A 466 -4.86 2.01 -9.85
C MET A 466 -4.48 3.50 -9.89
N MET A 467 -5.44 4.40 -9.65
CA MET A 467 -5.26 5.86 -9.72
C MET A 467 -5.68 6.55 -8.43
N TYR A 468 -4.81 7.41 -7.88
CA TYR A 468 -5.08 8.20 -6.67
C TYR A 468 -4.79 9.69 -6.91
N SER A 469 -5.75 10.62 -6.79
CA SER A 469 -7.21 10.41 -6.66
C SER A 469 -7.97 11.13 -7.77
N LEU A 470 -9.20 10.68 -8.06
CA LEU A 470 -10.05 11.31 -9.08
C LEU A 470 -10.37 12.77 -8.79
N LEU A 471 -10.26 13.19 -7.52
CA LEU A 471 -10.46 14.56 -7.06
C LEU A 471 -9.47 15.53 -7.72
N ASP A 472 -8.25 15.07 -8.00
CA ASP A 472 -7.12 15.93 -8.39
C ASP A 472 -7.19 16.39 -9.86
N LEU A 473 -8.03 15.72 -10.64
CA LEU A 473 -8.16 15.89 -12.09
C LEU A 473 -8.75 17.24 -12.49
N ASP A 474 -8.25 17.75 -13.61
CA ASP A 474 -8.86 18.85 -14.36
C ASP A 474 -10.24 18.46 -14.91
N THR A 475 -11.02 19.45 -15.34
CA THR A 475 -12.32 19.21 -15.98
C THR A 475 -12.22 18.40 -17.28
N GLY A 476 -11.06 18.45 -17.96
CA GLY A 476 -10.75 17.62 -19.12
C GLY A 476 -10.34 16.18 -18.81
N THR A 477 -10.11 15.82 -17.54
CA THR A 477 -9.66 14.48 -17.09
C THR A 477 -8.36 14.02 -17.77
N THR A 478 -7.43 14.96 -17.96
CA THR A 478 -6.28 14.86 -18.87
C THR A 478 -5.35 13.69 -18.53
N LEU A 479 -4.98 13.51 -17.26
CA LEU A 479 -4.13 12.38 -16.85
C LEU A 479 -4.88 11.04 -16.98
N LEU A 480 -6.13 10.95 -16.50
CA LEU A 480 -6.96 9.74 -16.60
C LEU A 480 -7.16 9.29 -18.05
N ASN A 481 -7.36 10.22 -19.00
CA ASN A 481 -7.49 9.88 -20.42
C ASN A 481 -6.18 9.29 -20.99
N LYS A 482 -5.03 9.83 -20.58
CA LYS A 482 -3.71 9.31 -20.98
C LYS A 482 -3.45 7.93 -20.38
N ILE A 483 -3.69 7.74 -19.08
CA ILE A 483 -3.53 6.46 -18.37
C ILE A 483 -4.46 5.41 -18.98
N SER A 484 -5.75 5.74 -19.16
CA SER A 484 -6.72 4.80 -19.72
C SER A 484 -6.34 4.36 -21.14
N THR A 485 -5.85 5.28 -21.97
CA THR A 485 -5.34 4.98 -23.32
C THR A 485 -4.10 4.08 -23.27
N ALA A 486 -3.07 4.47 -22.49
CA ALA A 486 -1.80 3.76 -22.41
C ALA A 486 -2.00 2.33 -21.87
N VAL A 487 -2.71 2.17 -20.76
CA VAL A 487 -3.02 0.85 -20.14
C VAL A 487 -3.89 -0.01 -21.05
N GLY A 488 -4.75 0.60 -21.88
CA GLY A 488 -5.57 -0.09 -22.89
C GLY A 488 -4.81 -0.50 -24.16
N GLY A 489 -3.58 -0.02 -24.34
CA GLY A 489 -2.71 -0.37 -25.46
C GLY A 489 -1.92 -1.66 -25.24
N SER A 490 -0.73 -1.70 -25.83
CA SER A 490 0.23 -2.81 -25.73
C SER A 490 1.65 -2.33 -25.98
N ALA A 491 2.62 -2.78 -25.19
CA ALA A 491 4.04 -2.55 -25.45
C ALA A 491 4.56 -3.36 -26.64
N SER A 492 5.39 -2.74 -27.48
CA SER A 492 6.19 -3.42 -28.50
C SER A 492 7.63 -3.58 -28.02
N GLY A 493 8.23 -4.76 -28.19
CA GLY A 493 9.66 -4.95 -27.92
C GLY A 493 10.01 -5.17 -26.45
N CYS A 494 9.12 -5.80 -25.68
CA CYS A 494 9.46 -6.37 -24.38
C CYS A 494 10.62 -7.37 -24.56
N GLY A 495 11.85 -6.92 -24.25
CA GLY A 495 13.05 -7.73 -24.42
C GLY A 495 12.94 -9.04 -23.64
N THR A 496 13.40 -10.14 -24.23
CA THR A 496 13.36 -11.46 -23.59
C THR A 496 14.30 -11.47 -22.38
N THR A 497 13.76 -11.22 -21.19
CA THR A 497 14.46 -11.37 -19.91
C THR A 497 14.70 -12.85 -19.64
N THR A 498 15.83 -13.35 -20.14
CA THR A 498 16.38 -14.64 -19.74
C THR A 498 16.73 -14.60 -18.26
N THR A 499 15.98 -15.35 -17.44
CA THR A 499 16.30 -15.58 -16.03
C THR A 499 17.73 -16.10 -15.88
N PRO A 500 18.60 -15.46 -15.06
CA PRO A 500 19.91 -16.04 -14.74
C PRO A 500 19.72 -17.39 -14.02
N PRO A 501 20.54 -18.41 -14.31
CA PRO A 501 20.33 -19.75 -13.76
C PRO A 501 20.56 -19.78 -12.25
N THR A 502 19.52 -20.16 -11.51
CA THR A 502 19.59 -20.45 -10.08
C THR A 502 20.48 -21.66 -9.84
N THR A 503 21.69 -21.41 -9.35
CA THR A 503 22.60 -22.48 -8.91
C THR A 503 22.25 -22.85 -7.46
N PRO A 504 21.89 -24.11 -7.14
CA PRO A 504 21.51 -24.47 -5.78
C PRO A 504 22.68 -24.32 -4.79
N PRO A 505 22.44 -23.88 -3.54
CA PRO A 505 23.51 -23.75 -2.55
C PRO A 505 24.00 -25.13 -2.08
N THR A 506 25.29 -25.39 -2.26
CA THR A 506 25.95 -26.59 -1.73
C THR A 506 26.16 -26.51 -0.22
N THR A 507 25.98 -27.65 0.45
CA THR A 507 26.12 -27.84 1.92
C THR A 507 27.46 -27.37 2.51
N PRO A 508 27.48 -26.86 3.76
CA PRO A 508 28.72 -26.46 4.44
C PRO A 508 29.52 -27.68 4.97
N PRO A 509 30.86 -27.71 4.81
CA PRO A 509 31.71 -28.72 5.44
C PRO A 509 32.12 -28.32 6.87
N THR A 510 32.35 -29.34 7.71
CA THR A 510 32.70 -29.22 9.12
C THR A 510 34.21 -29.14 9.40
N THR A 511 34.54 -28.70 10.62
CA THR A 511 35.80 -28.84 11.40
C THR A 511 37.03 -27.91 11.10
N PRO A 512 37.71 -27.38 12.16
CA PRO A 512 38.89 -26.48 12.08
C PRO A 512 40.23 -27.25 12.21
N PRO A 513 41.42 -26.64 11.90
CA PRO A 513 42.27 -26.10 13.01
C PRO A 513 43.38 -25.04 12.67
N THR A 514 43.94 -24.45 13.74
CA THR A 514 45.36 -23.99 13.96
C THR A 514 46.02 -22.80 13.23
N THR A 515 46.78 -22.03 14.04
CA THR A 515 47.75 -20.93 13.78
C THR A 515 49.19 -21.45 13.47
N PRO A 516 50.28 -20.63 13.31
CA PRO A 516 50.49 -19.17 13.11
C PRO A 516 51.22 -18.93 11.73
N PRO A 517 52.33 -18.16 11.50
CA PRO A 517 52.97 -16.96 12.13
C PRO A 517 53.50 -15.82 11.20
N THR A 518 53.98 -14.72 11.82
CA THR A 518 55.08 -13.78 11.42
C THR A 518 54.94 -12.67 10.34
N THR A 519 55.61 -11.54 10.65
CA THR A 519 55.83 -10.21 10.01
C THR A 519 56.76 -10.23 8.77
N PRO A 520 56.95 -9.16 7.92
CA PRO A 520 57.29 -7.73 8.25
C PRO A 520 56.76 -6.64 7.23
N PRO A 521 57.33 -5.41 7.05
CA PRO A 521 57.42 -4.26 7.98
C PRO A 521 57.08 -2.83 7.41
N THR A 522 56.96 -1.82 8.31
CA THR A 522 57.37 -0.37 8.19
C THR A 522 56.85 0.54 7.03
N THR A 523 55.99 1.58 7.19
CA THR A 523 56.07 2.91 7.91
C THR A 523 56.75 4.07 7.13
N PRO A 524 56.67 5.39 7.48
CA PRO A 524 55.75 6.18 8.35
C PRO A 524 55.25 7.53 7.66
N PRO A 525 55.19 8.75 8.29
CA PRO A 525 53.95 9.30 8.88
C PRO A 525 53.66 10.80 8.57
N THR A 526 52.56 11.34 9.14
CA THR A 526 52.56 12.71 9.71
C THR A 526 51.84 12.71 11.07
N THR A 527 52.38 13.44 12.04
CA THR A 527 52.08 13.34 13.49
C THR A 527 51.27 14.55 14.04
N PRO A 528 50.79 14.54 15.31
CA PRO A 528 49.54 15.20 15.73
C PRO A 528 49.76 16.29 16.80
N PRO A 529 48.71 16.72 17.53
CA PRO A 529 48.81 17.03 18.95
C PRO A 529 48.37 15.85 19.84
N THR A 530 48.87 15.82 21.07
CA THR A 530 48.91 14.62 21.92
C THR A 530 47.76 14.51 22.92
N GLY A 531 47.00 13.43 22.81
CA GLY A 531 46.57 12.64 23.97
C GLY A 531 47.30 11.30 23.98
N THR A 532 47.15 10.55 25.07
CA THR A 532 47.38 9.09 25.06
C THR A 532 46.16 8.42 25.66
N CYS A 533 45.30 7.87 24.80
CA CYS A 533 44.21 6.99 25.21
C CYS A 533 44.71 5.85 26.12
N ALA A 534 44.33 5.87 27.39
CA ALA A 534 44.63 4.79 28.35
C ALA A 534 43.65 3.61 28.24
N ALA A 535 42.53 3.77 27.54
CA ALA A 535 41.55 2.71 27.29
C ALA A 535 41.97 1.80 26.12
N ALA A 536 41.64 0.52 26.21
CA ALA A 536 41.92 -0.46 25.15
C ALA A 536 41.21 -0.07 23.83
N ALA A 537 41.84 -0.32 22.69
CA ALA A 537 41.23 -0.01 21.40
C ALA A 537 39.90 -0.76 21.20
N TRP A 538 38.91 -0.10 20.60
CA TRP A 538 37.64 -0.73 20.23
C TRP A 538 37.86 -1.85 19.20
N SER A 539 37.06 -2.91 19.31
CA SER A 539 37.03 -4.03 18.38
C SER A 539 35.59 -4.42 18.07
N SER A 540 35.26 -4.55 16.78
CA SER A 540 33.94 -4.95 16.31
C SER A 540 33.52 -6.36 16.75
N SER A 541 34.47 -7.24 17.07
CA SER A 541 34.18 -8.61 17.54
C SER A 541 34.11 -8.75 19.06
N ALA A 542 34.27 -7.65 19.81
CA ALA A 542 34.28 -7.68 21.28
C ALA A 542 32.92 -7.30 21.86
N VAL A 543 32.54 -7.96 22.95
CA VAL A 543 31.32 -7.67 23.71
C VAL A 543 31.62 -6.62 24.76
N TYR A 544 30.84 -5.54 24.78
CA TYR A 544 30.96 -4.46 25.76
C TYR A 544 29.68 -4.32 26.59
N THR A 545 29.82 -3.83 27.83
CA THR A 545 28.70 -3.59 28.75
C THR A 545 28.91 -2.28 29.50
N SER A 546 27.85 -1.72 30.11
CA SER A 546 27.95 -0.47 30.88
C SER A 546 28.91 -0.51 32.09
N ALA A 547 29.24 -1.71 32.57
CA ALA A 547 30.17 -1.93 33.68
C ALA A 547 31.65 -2.01 33.25
N SER A 548 31.94 -2.40 32.01
CA SER A 548 33.31 -2.74 31.55
C SER A 548 33.73 -2.12 30.21
N GLY A 549 32.79 -1.54 29.45
CA GLY A 549 32.99 -1.10 28.07
C GLY A 549 33.55 0.31 27.95
N THR A 550 34.74 0.58 28.49
CA THR A 550 35.50 1.81 28.16
C THR A 550 36.58 1.47 27.14
N VAL A 551 36.57 2.13 25.99
CA VAL A 551 37.46 1.87 24.85
C VAL A 551 38.04 3.15 24.26
N SER A 552 39.07 3.04 23.43
CA SER A 552 39.57 4.12 22.60
C SER A 552 39.30 3.88 21.11
N TRP A 553 38.86 4.92 20.41
CA TRP A 553 38.58 4.87 18.97
C TRP A 553 38.67 6.26 18.35
N LYS A 554 39.34 6.35 17.18
CA LYS A 554 39.52 7.59 16.38
C LYS A 554 39.99 8.82 17.18
N GLY A 555 40.86 8.62 18.18
CA GLY A 555 41.42 9.72 19.01
C GLY A 555 40.47 10.22 20.09
N HIS A 556 39.51 9.40 20.53
CA HIS A 556 38.56 9.67 21.61
C HIS A 556 38.40 8.45 22.51
N ASN A 557 38.11 8.68 23.79
CA ASN A 557 37.68 7.62 24.71
C ASN A 557 36.15 7.51 24.68
N TRP A 558 35.63 6.29 24.69
CA TRP A 558 34.20 6.00 24.58
C TRP A 558 33.75 5.05 25.66
N LYS A 559 32.53 5.22 26.17
CA LYS A 559 31.90 4.31 27.13
C LYS A 559 30.59 3.73 26.62
N ALA A 560 30.45 2.41 26.65
CA ALA A 560 29.20 1.73 26.34
C ALA A 560 28.12 2.08 27.39
N LYS A 561 26.93 2.50 26.94
CA LYS A 561 25.78 2.84 27.79
C LYS A 561 24.96 1.59 28.16
N TRP A 562 25.01 0.54 27.35
CA TRP A 562 24.40 -0.78 27.59
C TRP A 562 25.22 -1.91 26.93
N TRP A 563 24.65 -3.09 26.75
CA TRP A 563 25.31 -4.22 26.08
C TRP A 563 25.44 -3.96 24.57
N THR A 564 26.60 -4.23 23.97
CA THR A 564 26.84 -4.08 22.52
C THR A 564 27.92 -5.02 21.99
N THR A 565 27.88 -5.29 20.69
CA THR A 565 28.94 -5.94 19.89
C THR A 565 28.80 -5.43 18.45
N GLY A 566 29.90 -5.08 17.78
CA GLY A 566 29.89 -4.65 16.37
C GLY A 566 29.54 -3.18 16.10
N GLU A 567 28.85 -2.48 17.01
CA GLU A 567 28.48 -1.06 16.83
C GLU A 567 29.69 -0.14 17.06
N GLU A 568 30.02 0.71 16.08
CA GLU A 568 31.22 1.55 16.08
C GLU A 568 31.02 2.86 16.87
N PRO A 569 31.93 3.21 17.81
CA PRO A 569 31.84 4.46 18.56
C PRO A 569 31.84 5.71 17.68
N GLY A 570 30.95 6.67 17.98
CA GLY A 570 30.84 7.95 17.26
C GLY A 570 29.95 7.94 16.03
N THR A 571 29.35 6.81 15.63
CA THR A 571 28.52 6.72 14.41
C THR A 571 27.04 7.06 14.61
N THR A 572 26.55 7.06 15.85
CA THR A 572 25.10 7.10 16.18
C THR A 572 24.66 8.30 17.04
N GLY A 573 25.50 9.33 17.17
CA GLY A 573 25.21 10.53 17.97
C GLY A 573 24.98 10.28 19.48
N GLU A 574 24.41 11.26 20.19
CA GLU A 574 24.21 11.24 21.65
C GLU A 574 23.25 10.13 22.13
N TRP A 575 22.29 9.76 21.28
CA TRP A 575 21.31 8.69 21.52
C TRP A 575 21.91 7.29 21.33
N GLY A 576 23.07 7.21 20.69
CA GLY A 576 23.83 6.00 20.41
C GLY A 576 24.25 5.17 21.63
N VAL A 577 24.78 3.98 21.36
CA VAL A 577 25.23 3.05 22.42
C VAL A 577 26.54 3.51 23.09
N TRP A 578 27.32 4.37 22.42
CA TRP A 578 28.59 4.89 22.90
C TRP A 578 28.45 6.35 23.36
N GLN A 579 28.86 6.61 24.59
CA GLN A 579 29.07 7.95 25.13
C GLN A 579 30.51 8.39 24.84
N ASP A 580 30.69 9.54 24.19
CA ASP A 580 32.00 10.20 24.07
C ASP A 580 32.46 10.70 25.45
N LEU A 581 33.70 10.37 25.84
CA LEU A 581 34.36 10.87 27.05
C LEU A 581 35.40 11.97 26.73
N GLY A 582 35.54 12.35 25.47
CA GLY A 582 36.46 13.36 24.98
C GLY A 582 37.71 12.79 24.31
N ALA A 583 38.45 13.69 23.67
CA ALA A 583 39.65 13.38 22.89
C ALA A 583 40.78 12.76 23.74
N CYS A 584 41.55 11.86 23.12
CA CYS A 584 42.74 11.20 23.68
C CYS A 584 43.71 10.69 22.60
#